data_AF-A0A3N5F6D3-F1
#
_entry.id   AF-A0A3N5F6D3-F1
#
_cell.length_a   1.000
_cell.length_b   1.000
_cell.length_c   1.000
_cell.angle_alpha   90.00
_cell.angle_beta   90.00
_cell.angle_gamma   90.00
#
_symmetry.space_group_name_H-M   'P 1'
#
loop_
_entity.id
_entity.type
_entity.pdbx_description
1 polymer ?
#
loop_
_entity_poly.entity_id
_entity_poly.type
_entity_poly.pdbx_seq_one_letter_code
_entity_poly.pdbx_strand_id
1 'polypeptide(L)'
;ERLSEILRKRARFGNVGVVVGHAILTLGLAMVLRPSLTNLAAAALLGALVGVLKLINQDRPVLAVPTPVLAAAAVSTLAFLALQHGVPVDPVYLLVPPLVTFLPGAMLTLGMVELAYGDMVSGSSRLITGFVQLVLLAFGLAAGAMLVGYAPSDLMEGAGAARVTVWGAWGPWAAVVVFGVGVYFHFSAPQRSLGWVLLVLLAAFAAQRLAAAVFGSEISGFFGMLVATPLGYLIQTRLRGPPAMVTYLPSFWLVVPGSLGLHSVTHMLSDRAAGIDGVISAVFAVASIALGTLVGASLYKAVTEHFGWWRMQIGRAGSYDRRAKRKQD
;
A
#
# COMPACT_ATOMS: atom_id res chain seq x y z
N GLU A 1 5.08 -26.65 16.51
CA GLU A 1 3.66 -26.90 16.80
C GLU A 1 2.80 -25.63 16.81
N ARG A 2 3.05 -24.64 17.67
CA ARG A 2 2.26 -23.38 17.65
C ARG A 2 2.30 -22.62 16.31
N LEU A 3 3.45 -22.59 15.63
CA LEU A 3 3.56 -21.92 14.32
C LEU A 3 2.79 -22.67 13.23
N SER A 4 2.90 -24.00 13.20
CA SER A 4 2.15 -24.84 12.25
C SER A 4 0.63 -24.80 12.51
N GLU A 5 0.21 -24.63 13.75
CA GLU A 5 -1.19 -24.44 14.12
C GLU A 5 -1.73 -23.08 13.68
N ILE A 6 -0.92 -22.01 13.78
CA ILE A 6 -1.27 -20.67 13.26
C ILE A 6 -1.37 -20.67 11.73
N LEU A 7 -0.41 -21.31 11.05
CA LEU A 7 -0.41 -21.43 9.58
C LEU A 7 -1.60 -22.22 9.03
N ARG A 8 -2.22 -23.08 9.85
CA ARG A 8 -3.40 -23.89 9.49
C ARG A 8 -4.73 -23.19 9.79
N LYS A 9 -4.74 -22.03 10.47
CA LYS A 9 -5.98 -21.32 10.77
C LYS A 9 -6.56 -20.70 9.50
N ARG A 10 -7.84 -20.95 9.24
CA ARG A 10 -8.58 -20.30 8.16
C ARG A 10 -8.58 -18.78 8.37
N ALA A 11 -8.49 -18.05 7.25
CA ALA A 11 -8.65 -16.60 7.25
C ALA A 11 -9.99 -16.24 7.91
N ARG A 12 -9.97 -15.20 8.75
CA ARG A 12 -11.13 -14.82 9.58
C ARG A 12 -12.39 -14.55 8.75
N PHE A 13 -12.25 -13.87 7.61
CA PHE A 13 -13.36 -13.58 6.71
C PHE A 13 -13.50 -14.58 5.55
N GLY A 14 -12.76 -15.70 5.63
CA GLY A 14 -12.68 -16.70 4.58
C GLY A 14 -12.21 -16.12 3.24
N ASN A 15 -12.34 -16.94 2.20
CA ASN A 15 -11.90 -16.60 0.85
C ASN A 15 -12.71 -15.45 0.24
N VAL A 16 -14.03 -15.43 0.51
CA VAL A 16 -14.93 -14.38 0.01
C VAL A 16 -14.54 -13.02 0.58
N GLY A 17 -14.23 -12.94 1.88
CA GLY A 17 -13.79 -11.68 2.50
C GLY A 17 -12.48 -11.16 1.95
N VAL A 18 -11.55 -12.04 1.57
CA VAL A 18 -10.29 -11.64 0.93
C VAL A 18 -10.53 -11.02 -0.45
N VAL A 19 -11.39 -11.64 -1.26
CA VAL A 19 -11.73 -11.16 -2.62
C VAL A 19 -12.54 -9.88 -2.58
N VAL A 20 -13.63 -9.86 -1.80
CA VAL A 20 -14.48 -8.68 -1.62
C VAL A 20 -13.69 -7.54 -0.97
N GLY A 21 -12.83 -7.84 0.01
CA GLY A 21 -11.91 -6.87 0.59
C GLY A 21 -10.96 -6.28 -0.44
N HIS A 22 -10.44 -7.10 -1.37
CA HIS A 22 -9.62 -6.61 -2.48
C HIS A 22 -10.43 -5.69 -3.41
N ALA A 23 -11.66 -6.04 -3.76
CA ALA A 23 -12.51 -5.14 -4.57
C ALA A 23 -12.80 -3.80 -3.86
N ILE A 24 -13.04 -3.83 -2.55
CA ILE A 24 -13.32 -2.61 -1.76
C ILE A 24 -12.06 -1.74 -1.62
N LEU A 25 -10.87 -2.33 -1.38
CA LEU A 25 -9.65 -1.53 -1.26
C LEU A 25 -9.27 -0.90 -2.60
N THR A 26 -9.49 -1.59 -3.72
CA THR A 26 -9.20 -1.06 -5.06
C THR A 26 -10.18 0.05 -5.42
N LEU A 27 -11.46 -0.12 -5.06
CA LEU A 27 -12.46 0.94 -5.16
C LEU A 27 -12.05 2.19 -4.36
N GLY A 28 -11.68 2.01 -3.09
CA GLY A 28 -11.26 3.11 -2.23
C GLY A 28 -10.05 3.87 -2.78
N LEU A 29 -9.06 3.15 -3.31
CA LEU A 29 -7.90 3.79 -3.92
C LEU A 29 -8.24 4.50 -5.25
N ALA A 30 -9.11 3.92 -6.08
CA ALA A 30 -9.60 4.56 -7.30
C ALA A 30 -10.37 5.86 -7.00
N MET A 31 -11.13 5.89 -5.89
CA MET A 31 -11.81 7.10 -5.40
C MET A 31 -10.82 8.20 -4.95
N VAL A 32 -9.66 7.83 -4.40
CA VAL A 32 -8.60 8.78 -4.02
C VAL A 32 -7.95 9.40 -5.26
N LEU A 33 -7.70 8.58 -6.30
CA LEU A 33 -6.97 8.99 -7.51
C LEU A 33 -7.79 9.91 -8.42
N ARG A 34 -8.87 9.39 -9.00
CA ARG A 34 -9.73 10.12 -9.94
C ARG A 34 -11.15 9.53 -9.89
N PRO A 35 -12.03 10.08 -9.05
CA PRO A 35 -13.37 9.53 -8.87
C PRO A 35 -14.18 9.70 -10.17
N SER A 36 -14.40 8.61 -10.87
CA SER A 36 -15.29 8.49 -12.03
C SER A 36 -16.09 7.20 -11.89
N LEU A 37 -17.42 7.23 -12.04
CA LEU A 37 -18.26 6.05 -11.84
C LEU A 37 -17.80 4.83 -12.66
N THR A 38 -17.38 5.05 -13.90
CA THR A 38 -16.87 3.99 -14.78
C THR A 38 -15.52 3.45 -14.32
N ASN A 39 -14.58 4.32 -13.94
CA ASN A 39 -13.31 3.88 -13.36
C ASN A 39 -13.51 3.15 -12.03
N LEU A 40 -14.44 3.60 -11.19
CA LEU A 40 -14.73 3.00 -9.90
C LEU A 40 -15.30 1.58 -10.07
N ALA A 41 -16.28 1.42 -10.96
CA ALA A 41 -16.85 0.12 -11.27
C ALA A 41 -15.80 -0.83 -11.86
N ALA A 42 -15.02 -0.35 -12.84
CA ALA A 42 -13.96 -1.13 -13.46
C ALA A 42 -12.86 -1.50 -12.43
N ALA A 43 -12.43 -0.58 -11.57
CA ALA A 43 -11.43 -0.84 -10.54
C ALA A 43 -11.91 -1.85 -9.49
N ALA A 44 -13.20 -1.84 -9.13
CA ALA A 44 -13.79 -2.83 -8.24
C ALA A 44 -13.82 -4.23 -8.90
N LEU A 45 -14.21 -4.31 -10.17
CA LEU A 45 -14.25 -5.58 -10.94
C LEU A 45 -12.85 -6.17 -11.16
N LEU A 46 -11.90 -5.35 -11.61
CA LEU A 46 -10.50 -5.75 -11.79
C LEU A 46 -9.85 -6.09 -10.43
N GLY A 47 -10.25 -5.38 -9.36
CA GLY A 47 -9.86 -5.73 -8.01
C GLY A 47 -10.37 -7.10 -7.59
N ALA A 48 -11.65 -7.40 -7.79
CA ALA A 48 -12.20 -8.73 -7.52
C ALA A 48 -11.45 -9.81 -8.30
N LEU A 49 -11.15 -9.57 -9.59
CA LEU A 49 -10.35 -10.47 -10.43
C LEU A 49 -8.98 -10.76 -9.81
N VAL A 50 -8.24 -9.71 -9.44
CA VAL A 50 -6.92 -9.87 -8.79
C VAL A 50 -7.04 -10.59 -7.44
N GLY A 51 -8.09 -10.31 -6.67
CA GLY A 51 -8.41 -11.02 -5.43
C GLY A 51 -8.60 -12.52 -5.66
N VAL A 52 -9.34 -12.91 -6.70
CA VAL A 52 -9.56 -14.31 -7.08
C VAL A 52 -8.25 -14.96 -7.55
N LEU A 53 -7.46 -14.27 -8.39
CA LEU A 53 -6.18 -14.78 -8.88
C LEU A 53 -5.21 -15.09 -7.72
N LYS A 54 -5.12 -14.19 -6.73
CA LYS A 54 -4.33 -14.43 -5.51
C LYS A 54 -4.81 -15.64 -4.73
N LEU A 55 -6.13 -15.78 -4.60
CA LEU A 55 -6.73 -16.89 -3.87
C LEU A 55 -6.41 -18.24 -4.53
N ILE A 56 -6.48 -18.31 -5.86
CA ILE A 56 -6.14 -19.52 -6.64
C ILE A 56 -4.66 -19.90 -6.44
N ASN A 57 -3.78 -18.89 -6.31
CA ASN A 57 -2.34 -19.10 -6.19
C ASN A 57 -1.83 -19.20 -4.74
N GLN A 58 -2.69 -19.03 -3.73
CA GLN A 58 -2.28 -18.93 -2.32
C GLN A 58 -1.50 -20.17 -1.81
N ASP A 59 -1.86 -21.36 -2.30
CA ASP A 59 -1.30 -22.64 -1.86
C ASP A 59 -0.23 -23.18 -2.83
N ARG A 60 0.20 -22.36 -3.81
CA ARG A 60 1.11 -22.77 -4.89
C ARG A 60 2.36 -21.88 -4.92
N PRO A 61 3.40 -22.21 -4.13
CA PRO A 61 4.64 -21.43 -4.07
C PRO A 61 5.30 -21.20 -5.44
N VAL A 62 5.19 -22.20 -6.33
CA VAL A 62 5.71 -22.14 -7.71
C VAL A 62 5.07 -21.01 -8.52
N LEU A 63 3.81 -20.66 -8.23
CA LEU A 63 3.08 -19.60 -8.93
C LEU A 63 3.23 -18.23 -8.27
N ALA A 64 3.85 -18.13 -7.09
CA ALA A 64 4.02 -16.85 -6.39
C ALA A 64 4.82 -15.83 -7.21
N VAL A 65 5.86 -16.29 -7.92
CA VAL A 65 6.73 -15.45 -8.77
C VAL A 65 6.01 -14.89 -10.01
N PRO A 66 5.29 -15.70 -10.82
CA PRO A 66 4.58 -15.16 -11.99
C PRO A 66 3.28 -14.44 -11.67
N THR A 67 2.70 -14.61 -10.47
CA THR A 67 1.37 -14.03 -10.14
C THR A 67 1.27 -12.52 -10.40
N PRO A 68 2.23 -11.66 -9.98
CA PRO A 68 2.17 -10.23 -10.25
C PRO A 68 2.15 -9.91 -11.75
N VAL A 69 2.93 -10.64 -12.55
CA VAL A 69 2.99 -10.47 -14.02
C VAL A 69 1.66 -10.83 -14.67
N LEU A 70 1.10 -11.98 -14.29
CA LEU A 70 -0.19 -12.45 -14.80
C LEU A 70 -1.33 -11.52 -14.40
N ALA A 71 -1.32 -11.03 -13.17
CA ALA A 71 -2.29 -10.05 -12.68
C ALA A 71 -2.21 -8.76 -13.49
N ALA A 72 -1.00 -8.22 -13.66
CA ALA A 72 -0.78 -7.00 -14.43
C ALA A 72 -1.18 -7.14 -15.90
N ALA A 73 -0.86 -8.27 -16.54
CA ALA A 73 -1.26 -8.57 -17.90
C ALA A 73 -2.79 -8.64 -18.02
N ALA A 74 -3.47 -9.41 -17.17
CA ALA A 74 -4.93 -9.52 -17.20
C ALA A 74 -5.63 -8.17 -16.96
N VAL A 75 -5.17 -7.40 -15.97
CA VAL A 75 -5.70 -6.06 -15.65
C VAL A 75 -5.51 -5.11 -16.84
N SER A 76 -4.32 -5.11 -17.45
CA SER A 76 -4.01 -4.29 -18.62
C SER A 76 -4.86 -4.67 -19.84
N THR A 77 -4.90 -5.95 -20.20
CA THR A 77 -5.71 -6.47 -21.31
C THR A 77 -7.18 -6.08 -21.15
N LEU A 78 -7.76 -6.26 -19.97
CA LEU A 78 -9.17 -5.93 -19.75
C LEU A 78 -9.44 -4.42 -19.74
N ALA A 79 -8.53 -3.61 -19.21
CA ALA A 79 -8.65 -2.16 -19.25
C ALA A 79 -8.63 -1.63 -20.69
N PHE A 80 -7.73 -2.14 -21.53
CA PHE A 80 -7.63 -1.75 -22.94
C PHE A 80 -8.76 -2.31 -23.82
N LEU A 81 -9.24 -3.53 -23.53
CA LEU A 81 -10.45 -4.03 -24.16
C LEU A 81 -11.66 -3.15 -23.85
N ALA A 82 -11.79 -2.69 -22.60
CA ALA A 82 -12.87 -1.77 -22.23
C ALA A 82 -12.80 -0.46 -23.03
N LEU A 83 -11.59 0.09 -23.23
CA LEU A 83 -11.38 1.25 -24.09
C LEU A 83 -11.80 1.00 -25.54
N GLN A 84 -11.40 -0.13 -26.15
CA GLN A 84 -11.77 -0.45 -27.54
C GLN A 84 -13.28 -0.53 -27.75
N HIS A 85 -14.00 -1.01 -26.73
CA HIS A 85 -15.46 -1.10 -26.76
C HIS A 85 -16.14 0.22 -26.37
N GLY A 86 -15.39 1.33 -26.26
CA GLY A 86 -15.92 2.66 -26.01
C GLY A 86 -16.32 2.92 -24.56
N VAL A 87 -15.88 2.10 -23.60
CA VAL A 87 -16.11 2.40 -22.18
C VAL A 87 -15.22 3.58 -21.78
N PRO A 88 -15.79 4.67 -21.22
CA PRO A 88 -15.01 5.86 -20.87
C PRO A 88 -14.24 5.63 -19.58
N VAL A 89 -13.13 4.90 -19.67
CA VAL A 89 -12.17 4.67 -18.59
C VAL A 89 -10.88 5.43 -18.85
N ASP A 90 -10.14 5.78 -17.80
CA ASP A 90 -8.78 6.30 -17.94
C ASP A 90 -7.79 5.20 -17.52
N PRO A 91 -7.02 4.60 -18.45
CA PRO A 91 -6.10 3.50 -18.14
C PRO A 91 -5.13 3.84 -17.01
N VAL A 92 -4.58 5.05 -17.03
CA VAL A 92 -3.66 5.56 -15.99
C VAL A 92 -4.27 5.39 -14.60
N TYR A 93 -5.50 5.84 -14.38
CA TYR A 93 -6.11 5.78 -13.05
C TYR A 93 -6.77 4.43 -12.73
N LEU A 94 -6.97 3.57 -13.74
CA LEU A 94 -7.61 2.27 -13.61
C LEU A 94 -6.64 1.12 -13.30
N LEU A 95 -5.41 1.17 -13.81
CA LEU A 95 -4.46 0.05 -13.69
C LEU A 95 -3.83 -0.07 -12.30
N VAL A 96 -3.59 1.06 -11.63
CA VAL A 96 -2.93 1.10 -10.31
C VAL A 96 -3.75 0.45 -9.21
N PRO A 97 -5.05 0.80 -9.01
CA PRO A 97 -5.77 0.31 -7.85
C PRO A 97 -5.82 -1.21 -7.75
N PRO A 98 -6.22 -1.98 -8.80
CA PRO A 98 -6.26 -3.44 -8.77
C PRO A 98 -4.93 -4.10 -8.36
N LEU A 99 -3.81 -3.47 -8.72
CA LEU A 99 -2.46 -4.00 -8.53
C LEU A 99 -1.78 -3.49 -7.25
N VAL A 100 -2.42 -2.60 -6.46
CA VAL A 100 -1.79 -1.90 -5.33
C VAL A 100 -1.08 -2.82 -4.33
N THR A 101 -1.63 -3.98 -4.06
CA THR A 101 -1.05 -4.94 -3.10
C THR A 101 0.19 -5.66 -3.63
N PHE A 102 0.40 -5.64 -4.95
CA PHE A 102 1.64 -6.07 -5.57
C PHE A 102 2.63 -4.90 -5.69
N LEU A 103 2.23 -3.66 -5.40
CA LEU A 103 3.17 -2.56 -5.39
C LEU A 103 4.10 -2.70 -4.19
N PRO A 104 5.42 -2.76 -4.41
CA PRO A 104 6.39 -3.03 -3.36
C PRO A 104 6.74 -1.76 -2.56
N GLY A 105 5.81 -0.81 -2.41
CA GLY A 105 6.04 0.48 -1.77
C GLY A 105 6.63 0.34 -0.37
N ALA A 106 6.05 -0.52 0.46
CA ALA A 106 6.55 -0.80 1.81
C ALA A 106 7.93 -1.49 1.81
N MET A 107 8.25 -2.32 0.81
CA MET A 107 9.57 -2.96 0.71
C MET A 107 10.65 -1.95 0.33
N LEU A 108 10.34 -1.04 -0.60
CA LEU A 108 11.27 0.01 -1.02
C LEU A 108 11.52 1.01 0.11
N THR A 109 10.46 1.44 0.80
CA THR A 109 10.58 2.42 1.88
C THR A 109 11.27 1.82 3.10
N LEU A 110 10.88 0.61 3.53
CA LEU A 110 11.53 -0.06 4.65
C LEU A 110 12.97 -0.46 4.31
N GLY A 111 13.24 -0.87 3.07
CA GLY A 111 14.60 -1.14 2.62
C GLY A 111 15.49 0.09 2.70
N MET A 112 14.99 1.27 2.32
CA MET A 112 15.71 2.53 2.51
C MET A 112 15.89 2.91 3.98
N VAL A 113 14.86 2.69 4.82
CA VAL A 113 14.95 2.89 6.28
C VAL A 113 16.05 2.00 6.88
N GLU A 114 16.08 0.72 6.53
CA GLU A 114 17.08 -0.25 6.97
C GLU A 114 18.50 0.14 6.49
N LEU A 115 18.65 0.55 5.23
CA LEU A 115 19.93 1.08 4.72
C LEU A 115 20.39 2.32 5.51
N ALA A 116 19.48 3.24 5.84
CA ALA A 116 19.80 4.44 6.61
C ALA A 116 20.24 4.13 8.05
N TYR A 117 19.74 3.03 8.64
CA TYR A 117 20.20 2.54 9.95
C TYR A 117 21.49 1.70 9.88
N GLY A 118 22.01 1.40 8.69
CA GLY A 118 23.23 0.61 8.49
C GLY A 118 22.99 -0.89 8.26
N ASP A 119 21.74 -1.35 8.17
CA ASP A 119 21.38 -2.74 7.90
C ASP A 119 21.49 -3.06 6.39
N MET A 120 22.71 -2.99 5.86
CA MET A 120 23.00 -3.04 4.43
C MET A 120 22.45 -4.30 3.74
N VAL A 121 22.54 -5.47 4.36
CA VAL A 121 22.11 -6.74 3.76
C VAL A 121 20.59 -6.82 3.65
N SER A 122 19.87 -6.51 4.74
CA SER A 122 18.40 -6.54 4.74
C SER A 122 17.84 -5.44 3.83
N GLY A 123 18.37 -4.21 3.97
CA GLY A 123 17.90 -3.05 3.22
C GLY A 123 18.08 -3.23 1.71
N SER A 124 19.27 -3.66 1.27
CA SER A 124 19.54 -3.92 -0.16
C SER A 124 18.68 -5.05 -0.72
N SER A 125 18.50 -6.15 0.04
CA SER A 125 17.67 -7.28 -0.39
C SER A 125 16.22 -6.87 -0.61
N ARG A 126 15.63 -6.08 0.29
CA ARG A 126 14.25 -5.55 0.13
C ARG A 126 14.14 -4.59 -1.04
N LEU A 127 15.12 -3.70 -1.22
CA LEU A 127 15.14 -2.75 -2.33
C LEU A 127 15.22 -3.45 -3.68
N ILE A 128 16.13 -4.42 -3.83
CA ILE A 128 16.27 -5.19 -5.07
C ILE A 128 15.01 -6.02 -5.33
N THR A 129 14.44 -6.65 -4.30
CA THR A 129 13.18 -7.41 -4.44
C THR A 129 12.05 -6.52 -4.92
N GLY A 130 11.90 -5.33 -4.31
CA GLY A 130 10.90 -4.36 -4.73
C GLY A 130 11.14 -3.84 -6.15
N PHE A 131 12.39 -3.55 -6.51
CA PHE A 131 12.73 -3.13 -7.87
C PHE A 131 12.39 -4.20 -8.90
N VAL A 132 12.79 -5.46 -8.68
CA VAL A 132 12.44 -6.59 -9.56
C VAL A 132 10.92 -6.73 -9.69
N GLN A 133 10.18 -6.57 -8.59
CA GLN A 133 8.72 -6.63 -8.62
C GLN A 133 8.09 -5.51 -9.45
N LEU A 134 8.64 -4.28 -9.40
CA LEU A 134 8.19 -3.19 -10.29
C LEU A 134 8.45 -3.52 -11.77
N VAL A 135 9.63 -4.07 -12.09
CA VAL A 135 9.98 -4.48 -13.47
C VAL A 135 9.02 -5.56 -13.97
N LEU A 136 8.72 -6.56 -13.15
CA LEU A 136 7.77 -7.63 -13.48
C LEU A 136 6.35 -7.10 -13.71
N LEU A 137 5.90 -6.15 -12.88
CA LEU A 137 4.60 -5.49 -13.07
C LEU A 137 4.56 -4.68 -14.37
N ALA A 138 5.60 -3.90 -14.65
CA ALA A 138 5.71 -3.12 -15.88
C ALA A 138 5.69 -4.03 -17.13
N PHE A 139 6.43 -5.14 -17.09
CA PHE A 139 6.40 -6.14 -18.15
C PHE A 139 4.99 -6.73 -18.34
N GLY A 140 4.31 -7.11 -17.26
CA GLY A 140 2.94 -7.63 -17.33
C GLY A 140 1.97 -6.61 -17.93
N LEU A 141 2.04 -5.33 -17.51
CA LEU A 141 1.22 -4.26 -18.06
C LEU A 141 1.45 -4.09 -19.56
N ALA A 142 2.71 -4.05 -20.01
CA ALA A 142 3.06 -3.91 -21.42
C ALA A 142 2.59 -5.12 -22.24
N ALA A 143 2.85 -6.34 -21.77
CA ALA A 143 2.40 -7.56 -22.43
C ALA A 143 0.86 -7.59 -22.57
N GLY A 144 0.14 -7.20 -21.52
CA GLY A 144 -1.32 -7.14 -21.55
C GLY A 144 -1.89 -6.13 -22.55
N ALA A 145 -1.23 -4.99 -22.73
CA ALA A 145 -1.62 -3.97 -23.72
C ALA A 145 -1.39 -4.49 -25.15
N MET A 146 -0.23 -5.09 -25.40
CA MET A 146 0.16 -5.64 -26.71
C MET A 146 -0.79 -6.75 -27.19
N LEU A 147 -1.34 -7.56 -26.27
CA LEU A 147 -2.32 -8.60 -26.61
C LEU A 147 -3.60 -8.05 -27.26
N VAL A 148 -3.90 -6.77 -27.04
CA VAL A 148 -5.09 -6.09 -27.56
C VAL A 148 -4.72 -5.11 -28.68
N GLY A 149 -3.45 -5.10 -29.12
CA GLY A 149 -2.98 -4.23 -30.20
C GLY A 149 -2.71 -2.79 -29.79
N TYR A 150 -2.61 -2.49 -28.49
CA TYR A 150 -2.14 -1.20 -28.00
C TYR A 150 -0.63 -1.21 -27.78
N ALA A 151 0.00 -0.08 -28.10
CA ALA A 151 1.35 0.20 -27.69
C ALA A 151 1.38 0.72 -26.24
N PRO A 152 2.50 0.56 -25.52
CA PRO A 152 2.66 1.16 -24.19
C PRO A 152 2.47 2.69 -24.18
N SER A 153 2.69 3.38 -25.30
CA SER A 153 2.40 4.81 -25.46
C SER A 153 0.93 5.16 -25.25
N ASP A 154 0.03 4.24 -25.62
CA ASP A 154 -1.41 4.49 -25.67
C ASP A 154 -2.04 4.44 -24.27
N LEU A 155 -1.29 3.99 -23.26
CA LEU A 155 -1.62 4.16 -21.85
C LEU A 155 -1.93 5.62 -21.49
N MET A 156 -1.33 6.57 -22.22
CA MET A 156 -1.40 8.01 -21.94
C MET A 156 -2.45 8.74 -22.79
N GLU A 157 -2.72 8.32 -24.03
CA GLU A 157 -3.66 9.01 -24.92
C GLU A 157 -5.12 8.90 -24.47
N GLY A 158 -5.47 7.87 -23.68
CA GLY A 158 -6.80 7.70 -23.10
C GLY A 158 -7.10 8.56 -21.87
N ALA A 159 -6.14 9.36 -21.39
CA ALA A 159 -6.31 10.17 -20.18
C ALA A 159 -7.25 11.35 -20.42
N GLY A 160 -8.44 11.32 -19.79
CA GLY A 160 -9.42 12.40 -19.88
C GLY A 160 -10.78 11.98 -20.45
N ALA A 161 -10.92 10.74 -20.92
CA ALA A 161 -12.18 10.21 -21.45
C ALA A 161 -13.27 10.10 -20.37
N ALA A 162 -12.88 9.79 -19.13
CA ALA A 162 -13.85 9.64 -18.05
C ALA A 162 -14.22 10.99 -17.41
N ARG A 163 -15.52 11.22 -17.16
CA ARG A 163 -15.99 12.43 -16.46
C ARG A 163 -15.67 12.33 -14.97
N VAL A 164 -14.87 13.27 -14.48
CA VAL A 164 -14.59 13.39 -13.03
C VAL A 164 -15.89 13.72 -12.32
N THR A 165 -16.27 12.86 -11.38
CA THR A 165 -17.37 13.13 -10.47
C THR A 165 -16.81 13.97 -9.32
N VAL A 166 -17.41 15.12 -9.03
CA VAL A 166 -16.96 15.98 -7.92
C VAL A 166 -17.63 15.53 -6.64
N TRP A 167 -16.89 14.85 -5.76
CA TRP A 167 -17.40 14.33 -4.48
C TRP A 167 -17.22 15.36 -3.34
N GLY A 168 -17.46 16.64 -3.61
CA GLY A 168 -17.28 17.73 -2.63
C GLY A 168 -15.95 17.69 -1.88
N ALA A 169 -15.87 18.36 -0.73
CA ALA A 169 -14.67 18.37 0.12
C ALA A 169 -14.47 17.06 0.92
N TRP A 170 -15.55 16.29 1.14
CA TRP A 170 -15.55 15.08 1.96
C TRP A 170 -15.20 13.81 1.19
N GLY A 171 -15.31 13.80 -0.14
CA GLY A 171 -15.07 12.64 -1.00
C GLY A 171 -13.72 11.94 -0.77
N PRO A 172 -12.59 12.67 -0.74
CA PRO A 172 -11.29 12.05 -0.49
C PRO A 172 -11.19 11.39 0.89
N TRP A 173 -11.84 11.95 1.92
CA TRP A 173 -11.86 11.35 3.26
C TRP A 173 -12.71 10.07 3.29
N ALA A 174 -13.86 10.08 2.62
CA ALA A 174 -14.67 8.87 2.44
C ALA A 174 -13.89 7.79 1.68
N ALA A 175 -13.11 8.16 0.67
CA ALA A 175 -12.24 7.25 -0.09
C ALA A 175 -11.20 6.55 0.81
N VAL A 176 -10.56 7.29 1.72
CA VAL A 176 -9.63 6.73 2.71
C VAL A 176 -10.32 5.73 3.64
N VAL A 177 -11.56 6.01 4.05
CA VAL A 177 -12.36 5.09 4.87
C VAL A 177 -12.68 3.81 4.10
N VAL A 178 -13.14 3.93 2.86
CA VAL A 178 -13.42 2.77 1.97
C VAL A 178 -12.15 1.95 1.77
N PHE A 179 -11.02 2.59 1.50
CA PHE A 179 -9.72 1.93 1.37
C PHE A 179 -9.34 1.15 2.64
N GLY A 180 -9.45 1.78 3.82
CA GLY A 180 -9.14 1.14 5.10
C GLY A 180 -10.06 -0.02 5.45
N VAL A 181 -11.34 0.07 5.11
CA VAL A 181 -12.31 -1.04 5.25
C VAL A 181 -11.93 -2.21 4.33
N GLY A 182 -11.56 -1.93 3.08
CA GLY A 182 -11.10 -2.95 2.15
C GLY A 182 -9.84 -3.66 2.64
N VAL A 183 -8.85 -2.90 3.14
CA VAL A 183 -7.63 -3.44 3.77
C VAL A 183 -7.97 -4.35 4.94
N TYR A 184 -8.91 -3.95 5.81
CA TYR A 184 -9.33 -4.74 6.97
C TYR A 184 -9.91 -6.10 6.57
N PHE A 185 -10.74 -6.15 5.53
CA PHE A 185 -11.29 -7.39 5.00
C PHE A 185 -10.25 -8.22 4.24
N HIS A 186 -9.48 -7.59 3.35
CA HIS A 186 -8.51 -8.27 2.49
C HIS A 186 -7.43 -8.99 3.29
N PHE A 187 -6.84 -8.31 4.28
CA PHE A 187 -5.81 -8.90 5.13
C PHE A 187 -6.36 -9.65 6.35
N SER A 188 -7.68 -9.81 6.46
CA SER A 188 -8.33 -10.45 7.61
C SER A 188 -7.83 -9.91 8.96
N ALA A 189 -7.78 -8.58 9.07
CA ALA A 189 -7.16 -7.93 10.21
C ALA A 189 -7.91 -8.24 11.53
N PRO A 190 -7.24 -8.14 12.71
CA PRO A 190 -7.83 -8.49 14.00
C PRO A 190 -9.13 -7.73 14.32
N GLN A 191 -10.06 -8.31 15.08
CA GLN A 191 -11.42 -7.75 15.29
C GLN A 191 -11.45 -6.28 15.74
N ARG A 192 -10.47 -5.87 16.54
CA ARG A 192 -10.38 -4.53 17.13
C ARG A 192 -9.38 -3.61 16.43
N SER A 193 -8.91 -3.95 15.22
CA SER A 193 -7.92 -3.12 14.51
C SER A 193 -8.52 -2.06 13.58
N LEU A 194 -9.78 -2.21 13.13
CA LEU A 194 -10.36 -1.33 12.10
C LEU A 194 -10.29 0.15 12.48
N GLY A 195 -10.73 0.50 13.70
CA GLY A 195 -10.70 1.88 14.18
C GLY A 195 -9.28 2.46 14.22
N TRP A 196 -8.29 1.65 14.62
CA TRP A 196 -6.88 2.06 14.65
C TRP A 196 -6.28 2.23 13.25
N VAL A 197 -6.58 1.32 12.33
CA VAL A 197 -6.17 1.42 10.93
C VAL A 197 -6.75 2.69 10.30
N LEU A 198 -8.05 2.95 10.48
CA LEU A 198 -8.70 4.15 9.96
C LEU A 198 -8.12 5.43 10.57
N LEU A 199 -7.86 5.43 11.88
CA LEU A 199 -7.27 6.58 12.56
C LEU A 199 -5.88 6.90 12.00
N VAL A 200 -5.02 5.89 11.80
CA VAL A 200 -3.68 6.09 11.22
C VAL A 200 -3.75 6.54 9.77
N LEU A 201 -4.61 5.93 8.95
CA LEU A 201 -4.79 6.30 7.55
C LEU A 201 -5.31 7.73 7.39
N LEU A 202 -6.33 8.11 8.16
CA LEU A 202 -6.91 9.46 8.11
C LEU A 202 -5.91 10.51 8.61
N ALA A 203 -5.16 10.23 9.68
CA ALA A 203 -4.14 11.14 10.18
C ALA A 203 -2.99 11.32 9.18
N ALA A 204 -2.52 10.23 8.56
CA ALA A 204 -1.49 10.28 7.52
C ALA A 204 -1.97 11.08 6.30
N PHE A 205 -3.19 10.82 5.84
CA PHE A 205 -3.80 11.53 4.71
C PHE A 205 -4.00 13.02 5.02
N ALA A 206 -4.43 13.36 6.23
CA ALA A 206 -4.56 14.74 6.69
C ALA A 206 -3.23 15.48 6.62
N ALA A 207 -2.19 14.90 7.22
CA ALA A 207 -0.85 15.48 7.25
C ALA A 207 -0.28 15.66 5.84
N GLN A 208 -0.42 14.65 4.98
CA GLN A 208 0.00 14.73 3.59
C GLN A 208 -0.75 15.81 2.82
N ARG A 209 -2.08 15.90 2.96
CA ARG A 209 -2.89 16.89 2.23
C ARG A 209 -2.57 18.32 2.66
N LEU A 210 -2.37 18.54 3.95
CA LEU A 210 -1.93 19.85 4.48
C LEU A 210 -0.53 20.20 3.98
N ALA A 211 0.40 19.24 4.00
CA ALA A 211 1.75 19.45 3.49
C ALA A 211 1.77 19.72 1.98
N ALA A 212 0.93 19.03 1.20
CA ALA A 212 0.83 19.26 -0.24
C ALA A 212 0.40 20.70 -0.58
N ALA A 213 -0.44 21.31 0.26
CA ALA A 213 -0.87 22.70 0.08
C ALA A 213 0.23 23.74 0.40
N VAL A 214 1.22 23.37 1.21
CA VAL A 214 2.27 24.30 1.69
C VAL A 214 3.62 24.06 0.98
N PHE A 215 4.00 22.79 0.79
CA PHE A 215 5.33 22.36 0.33
C PHE A 215 5.29 21.65 -1.03
N GLY A 216 4.11 21.44 -1.62
CA GLY A 216 3.95 20.68 -2.86
C GLY A 216 3.83 19.16 -2.65
N SER A 217 3.46 18.46 -3.72
CA SER A 217 3.13 17.02 -3.68
C SER A 217 4.34 16.11 -3.46
N GLU A 218 5.53 16.52 -3.87
CA GLU A 218 6.76 15.72 -3.85
C GLU A 218 7.20 15.36 -2.42
N ILE A 219 7.09 16.33 -1.50
CA ILE A 219 7.51 16.18 -0.09
C ILE A 219 6.32 15.77 0.79
N SER A 220 5.08 15.86 0.29
CA SER A 220 3.88 15.54 1.07
C SER A 220 3.90 14.14 1.71
N GLY A 221 4.54 13.17 1.04
CA GLY A 221 4.69 11.80 1.54
C GLY A 221 5.50 11.68 2.84
N PHE A 222 6.51 12.55 3.02
CA PHE A 222 7.27 12.67 4.26
C PHE A 222 6.34 12.96 5.44
N PHE A 223 5.45 13.95 5.32
CA PHE A 223 4.56 14.36 6.40
C PHE A 223 3.49 13.30 6.73
N GLY A 224 3.01 12.58 5.72
CA GLY A 224 2.12 11.44 5.93
C GLY A 224 2.76 10.37 6.83
N MET A 225 4.00 9.98 6.55
CA MET A 225 4.72 8.98 7.35
C MET A 225 5.28 9.51 8.66
N LEU A 226 5.62 10.80 8.73
CA LEU A 226 6.02 11.50 9.95
C LEU A 226 4.93 11.39 11.02
N VAL A 227 3.65 11.35 10.62
CA VAL A 227 2.51 11.17 11.53
C VAL A 227 2.13 9.69 11.68
N ALA A 228 2.05 8.93 10.58
CA ALA A 228 1.59 7.55 10.62
C ALA A 228 2.47 6.64 11.51
N THR A 229 3.79 6.82 11.41
CA THR A 229 4.79 5.98 12.09
C THR A 229 4.73 6.11 13.61
N PRO A 230 4.89 7.30 14.22
CA PRO A 230 4.80 7.45 15.67
C PRO A 230 3.44 7.07 16.21
N LEU A 231 2.37 7.32 15.44
CA LEU A 231 1.00 6.97 15.85
C LEU A 231 0.81 5.45 15.90
N GLY A 232 1.32 4.71 14.92
CA GLY A 232 1.35 3.25 14.95
C GLY A 232 2.09 2.70 16.17
N TYR A 233 3.25 3.26 16.51
CA TYR A 233 3.99 2.87 17.72
C TYR A 233 3.22 3.19 19.00
N LEU A 234 2.63 4.38 19.10
CA LEU A 234 1.82 4.79 20.26
C LEU A 234 0.63 3.85 20.49
N ILE A 235 -0.06 3.48 19.41
CA ILE A 235 -1.20 2.55 19.46
C ILE A 235 -0.77 1.19 20.02
N GLN A 236 0.33 0.64 19.50
CA GLN A 236 0.84 -0.66 19.93
C GLN A 236 1.32 -0.65 21.39
N THR A 237 2.10 0.36 21.79
CA THR A 237 2.80 0.35 23.09
C THR A 237 1.95 0.87 24.23
N ARG A 238 1.09 1.88 23.99
CA ARG A 238 0.35 2.59 25.05
C ARG A 238 -1.14 2.25 25.04
N LEU A 239 -1.74 2.13 23.86
CA LEU A 239 -3.20 1.98 23.74
C LEU A 239 -3.63 0.51 23.68
N ARG A 240 -2.70 -0.44 23.90
CA ARG A 240 -2.92 -1.89 23.78
C ARG A 240 -3.59 -2.26 22.45
N GLY A 241 -3.26 -1.51 21.41
CA GLY A 241 -3.76 -1.72 20.07
C GLY A 241 -3.05 -2.86 19.35
N PRO A 242 -3.45 -3.14 18.09
CA PRO A 242 -2.77 -4.13 17.25
C PRO A 242 -1.29 -3.76 17.02
N PRO A 243 -0.45 -4.70 16.55
CA PRO A 243 0.93 -4.42 16.17
C PRO A 243 1.02 -3.25 15.19
N ALA A 244 2.02 -2.38 15.33
CA ALA A 244 2.17 -1.17 14.53
C ALA A 244 2.15 -1.49 13.03
N MET A 245 2.83 -2.57 12.62
CA MET A 245 2.85 -3.02 11.23
C MET A 245 1.45 -3.26 10.63
N VAL A 246 0.45 -3.64 11.44
CA VAL A 246 -0.94 -3.80 10.96
C VAL A 246 -1.61 -2.44 10.71
N THR A 247 -1.26 -1.41 11.47
CA THR A 247 -1.94 -0.10 11.43
C THR A 247 -1.34 0.88 10.44
N TYR A 248 -0.01 0.92 10.29
CA TYR A 248 0.64 1.92 9.42
C TYR A 248 1.11 1.36 8.06
N LEU A 249 1.22 0.03 7.88
CA LEU A 249 1.56 -0.55 6.58
C LEU A 249 0.63 -0.07 5.45
N PRO A 250 -0.71 0.04 5.66
CA PRO A 250 -1.60 0.56 4.64
C PRO A 250 -1.31 2.01 4.25
N SER A 251 -0.70 2.79 5.14
CA SER A 251 -0.30 4.17 4.86
C SER A 251 0.74 4.25 3.77
N PHE A 252 1.62 3.26 3.59
CA PHE A 252 2.58 3.30 2.47
C PHE A 252 1.89 3.27 1.11
N TRP A 253 0.81 2.51 0.95
CA TRP A 253 0.06 2.49 -0.31
C TRP A 253 -0.76 3.75 -0.53
N LEU A 254 -1.27 4.34 0.55
CA LEU A 254 -2.08 5.57 0.48
C LEU A 254 -1.23 6.82 0.28
N VAL A 255 -0.07 6.88 0.96
CA VAL A 255 0.78 8.07 1.04
C VAL A 255 1.71 8.20 -0.15
N VAL A 256 2.07 7.07 -0.79
CA VAL A 256 2.73 7.13 -2.10
C VAL A 256 1.83 7.96 -2.99
N PRO A 257 2.34 9.09 -3.53
CA PRO A 257 1.56 9.88 -4.46
C PRO A 257 1.19 8.95 -5.61
N GLY A 258 -0.09 8.59 -5.66
CA GLY A 258 -0.58 7.63 -6.64
C GLY A 258 -0.42 8.12 -8.09
N SER A 259 -0.08 9.40 -8.25
CA SER A 259 0.43 9.98 -9.49
C SER A 259 1.90 9.63 -9.78
N LEU A 260 2.83 9.64 -8.83
CA LEU A 260 4.26 9.42 -9.13
C LEU A 260 4.58 7.98 -9.51
N GLY A 261 3.94 6.98 -8.91
CA GLY A 261 4.22 5.57 -9.26
C GLY A 261 3.89 5.24 -10.73
N LEU A 262 2.90 5.93 -11.31
CA LEU A 262 2.43 5.63 -12.65
C LEU A 262 2.84 6.67 -13.70
N HIS A 263 2.85 7.98 -13.37
CA HIS A 263 3.48 8.97 -14.24
C HIS A 263 4.92 8.55 -14.53
N SER A 264 5.67 8.07 -13.53
CA SER A 264 7.06 7.65 -13.74
C SER A 264 7.23 6.43 -14.64
N VAL A 265 6.39 5.40 -14.49
CA VAL A 265 6.50 4.15 -15.28
C VAL A 265 5.95 4.33 -16.69
N THR A 266 4.91 5.14 -16.90
CA THR A 266 4.40 5.46 -18.25
C THR A 266 5.34 6.40 -18.99
N HIS A 267 5.94 7.38 -18.29
CA HIS A 267 6.90 8.31 -18.91
C HIS A 267 8.19 7.61 -19.37
N MET A 268 8.59 6.49 -18.75
CA MET A 268 9.74 5.67 -19.20
C MET A 268 9.60 5.12 -20.61
N LEU A 269 8.38 5.05 -21.15
CA LEU A 269 8.05 4.36 -22.39
C LEU A 269 7.56 5.30 -23.50
N SER A 270 7.26 6.57 -23.19
CA SER A 270 6.78 7.57 -24.16
C SER A 270 7.87 8.53 -24.65
N ASP A 271 8.74 9.01 -23.75
CA ASP A 271 9.85 9.91 -24.07
C ASP A 271 11.04 9.67 -23.11
N ARG A 272 12.26 9.64 -23.65
CA ARG A 272 13.47 9.31 -22.89
C ARG A 272 13.73 10.32 -21.76
N ALA A 273 13.40 11.60 -21.98
CA ALA A 273 13.54 12.65 -20.98
C ALA A 273 12.48 12.53 -19.87
N ALA A 274 11.20 12.41 -20.26
CA ALA A 274 10.10 12.23 -19.32
C ALA A 274 10.29 10.96 -18.45
N GLY A 275 10.84 9.89 -19.03
CA GLY A 275 11.13 8.64 -18.33
C GLY A 275 12.13 8.75 -17.21
N ILE A 276 13.19 9.52 -17.44
CA ILE A 276 14.22 9.80 -16.44
C ILE A 276 13.62 10.63 -15.30
N ASP A 277 12.84 11.67 -15.62
CA ASP A 277 12.14 12.49 -14.63
C ASP A 277 11.18 11.66 -13.78
N GLY A 278 10.54 10.70 -14.42
CA GLY A 278 9.75 9.67 -13.77
C GLY A 278 10.56 8.90 -12.71
N VAL A 279 11.59 8.19 -13.13
CA VAL A 279 12.41 7.39 -12.21
C VAL A 279 12.94 8.24 -11.05
N ILE A 280 13.43 9.44 -11.33
CA ILE A 280 13.89 10.40 -10.33
C ILE A 280 12.79 10.72 -9.33
N SER A 281 11.60 11.08 -9.82
CA SER A 281 10.45 11.40 -8.96
C SER A 281 10.04 10.22 -8.07
N ALA A 282 10.07 8.99 -8.59
CA ALA A 282 9.77 7.80 -7.83
C ALA A 282 10.82 7.55 -6.72
N VAL A 283 12.11 7.71 -7.03
CA VAL A 283 13.20 7.60 -6.04
C VAL A 283 13.04 8.66 -4.95
N PHE A 284 12.79 9.92 -5.32
CA PHE A 284 12.53 11.01 -4.37
C PHE A 284 11.30 10.73 -3.51
N ALA A 285 10.21 10.19 -4.07
CA ALA A 285 9.03 9.83 -3.31
C ALA A 285 9.32 8.76 -2.26
N VAL A 286 10.02 7.68 -2.64
CA VAL A 286 10.41 6.62 -1.70
C VAL A 286 11.34 7.20 -0.63
N ALA A 287 12.30 8.07 -1.00
CA ALA A 287 13.24 8.68 -0.05
C ALA A 287 12.52 9.60 0.95
N SER A 288 11.60 10.43 0.46
CA SER A 288 10.74 11.31 1.25
C SER A 288 9.92 10.51 2.28
N ILE A 289 9.29 9.42 1.85
CA ILE A 289 8.50 8.53 2.71
C ILE A 289 9.39 7.79 3.73
N ALA A 290 10.58 7.33 3.31
CA ALA A 290 11.55 6.69 4.20
C ALA A 290 12.06 7.66 5.27
N LEU A 291 12.41 8.89 4.90
CA LEU A 291 12.80 9.96 5.81
C LEU A 291 11.67 10.29 6.79
N GLY A 292 10.42 10.41 6.32
CA GLY A 292 9.26 10.64 7.18
C GLY A 292 9.08 9.52 8.21
N THR A 293 9.33 8.27 7.79
CA THR A 293 9.30 7.10 8.67
C THR A 293 10.42 7.15 9.72
N LEU A 294 11.66 7.46 9.33
CA LEU A 294 12.83 7.58 10.21
C LEU A 294 12.67 8.70 11.25
N VAL A 295 12.27 9.89 10.79
CA VAL A 295 12.05 11.05 11.65
C VAL A 295 10.87 10.80 12.57
N GLY A 296 9.78 10.20 12.06
CA GLY A 296 8.62 9.82 12.87
C GLY A 296 8.97 8.81 13.97
N ALA A 297 9.78 7.80 13.67
CA ALA A 297 10.27 6.83 14.65
C ALA A 297 11.17 7.51 15.72
N SER A 298 12.06 8.40 15.28
CA SER A 298 12.96 9.16 16.16
C SER A 298 12.18 10.11 17.06
N LEU A 299 11.16 10.78 16.53
CA LEU A 299 10.27 11.67 17.28
C LEU A 299 9.51 10.90 18.36
N TYR A 300 8.96 9.73 18.03
CA TYR A 300 8.31 8.87 19.01
C TYR A 300 9.28 8.52 20.15
N LYS A 301 10.49 8.06 19.81
CA LYS A 301 11.53 7.73 20.80
C LYS A 301 11.87 8.94 21.68
N ALA A 302 12.18 10.08 21.09
CA ALA A 302 12.53 11.32 21.79
C ALA A 302 11.42 11.78 22.75
N VAL A 303 10.16 11.76 22.30
CA VAL A 303 9.01 12.10 23.16
C VAL A 303 8.89 11.12 24.32
N THR A 304 9.05 9.82 24.08
CA THR A 304 8.98 8.82 25.15
C THR A 304 10.14 8.87 26.14
N GLU A 305 11.33 9.29 25.71
CA GLU A 305 12.51 9.42 26.57
C GLU A 305 12.51 10.74 27.34
N HIS A 306 12.13 11.86 26.70
CA HIS A 306 12.13 13.19 27.30
C HIS A 306 10.97 13.40 28.28
N PHE A 307 9.76 12.96 27.93
CA PHE A 307 8.61 12.96 28.86
C PHE A 307 8.62 11.71 29.74
N GLY A 308 9.71 11.50 30.49
CA GLY A 308 9.98 10.37 31.39
C GLY A 308 8.96 10.11 32.52
N TRP A 309 7.73 10.60 32.41
CA TRP A 309 6.69 10.53 33.44
C TRP A 309 5.86 9.23 33.44
N TRP A 310 6.17 8.26 32.58
CA TRP A 310 5.46 6.97 32.54
C TRP A 310 6.40 5.76 32.36
N ARG A 311 7.51 5.71 33.10
CA ARG A 311 8.27 4.47 33.37
C ARG A 311 7.45 3.60 34.33
N MET A 312 6.58 2.74 33.81
CA MET A 312 6.14 1.51 34.49
C MET A 312 5.34 0.68 33.49
N GLN A 313 5.99 -0.27 32.80
CA GLN A 313 5.41 -1.58 32.43
C GLN A 313 6.31 -2.50 31.59
N ILE A 314 7.60 -2.20 31.42
CA ILE A 314 8.58 -3.23 31.03
C ILE A 314 8.95 -4.04 32.30
N GLY A 315 7.99 -4.82 32.79
CA GLY A 315 8.08 -5.49 34.08
C GLY A 315 7.23 -6.75 34.16
N ARG A 316 7.02 -7.47 33.06
CA ARG A 316 6.41 -8.81 33.08
C ARG A 316 7.04 -9.76 32.05
N ALA A 317 8.37 -9.90 32.12
CA ALA A 317 9.08 -11.06 31.59
C ALA A 317 9.69 -11.95 32.70
N GLY A 318 9.75 -11.48 33.96
CA GLY A 318 10.41 -12.20 35.07
C GLY A 318 9.50 -12.97 36.03
N SER A 319 8.18 -13.07 35.79
CA SER A 319 7.23 -13.67 36.75
C SER A 319 6.84 -15.12 36.46
N TYR A 320 7.28 -15.71 35.34
CA TYR A 320 7.09 -17.15 35.10
C TYR A 320 8.09 -18.01 35.87
N ASP A 321 9.29 -17.50 36.15
CA ASP A 321 10.36 -18.28 36.77
C ASP A 321 10.20 -18.43 38.30
N ARG A 322 9.54 -17.47 38.97
CA ARG A 322 9.28 -17.55 40.42
C ARG A 322 8.18 -18.52 40.82
N ARG A 323 7.28 -18.92 39.91
CA ARG A 323 6.26 -19.95 40.20
C ARG A 323 6.78 -21.37 40.03
N ALA A 324 7.88 -21.57 39.31
CA ALA A 324 8.55 -22.86 39.23
C ALA A 324 9.33 -23.17 40.51
N LYS A 325 10.03 -22.17 41.08
CA LYS A 325 10.77 -22.35 42.35
C LYS A 325 9.89 -22.55 43.58
N ARG A 326 8.66 -22.03 43.62
CA ARG A 326 7.76 -22.15 44.78
C ARG A 326 6.93 -23.45 44.82
N LYS A 327 7.21 -24.39 43.92
CA LYS A 327 6.64 -25.74 43.90
C LYS A 327 7.67 -26.83 44.25
N GLN A 328 8.88 -26.44 44.67
CA GLN A 328 9.96 -27.35 45.05
C GLN A 328 10.42 -27.18 46.51
N ASP A 329 9.74 -26.32 47.29
CA ASP A 329 9.83 -26.25 48.75
C ASP A 329 8.46 -26.66 49.33
#